data_AF-A0A4U8Q7Y8-F1
#
_entry.id   AF-A0A4U8Q7Y8-F1
#
_cell.length_a   1.000
_cell.length_b   1.000
_cell.length_c   1.000
_cell.angle_alpha   90.00
_cell.angle_beta   90.00
_cell.angle_gamma   90.00
#
_symmetry.space_group_name_H-M   'P 1'
#
loop_
_entity.id
_entity.type
_entity.pdbx_description
1 polymer ?
#
loop_
_entity_poly.entity_id
_entity_poly.type
_entity_poly.pdbx_seq_one_letter_code
_entity_poly.pdbx_strand_id
1 'polypeptide(L)'
;MKKVMFVGRTYAGKTTLCQYLMGESIKYKKTQAIEILGKELIDTPGEYLERRGLYRALQVTSAEADVIIFVQDATADGSMFAPMFTSMFTKPVIGIVTKCDAASREQTALAVKYLENAGAKKIFLTSAVAGKGMEDVIQYLEDH
;
A
#
# COMPACT_ATOMS: atom_id res chain seq x y z
N MET A 1 15.70 8.10 1.62
CA MET A 1 14.56 7.38 1.05
C MET A 1 13.31 8.23 1.31
N LYS A 2 12.30 8.18 0.44
CA LYS A 2 11.05 8.97 0.62
C LYS A 2 10.32 8.62 1.91
N LYS A 3 9.59 9.58 2.48
CA LYS A 3 8.53 9.26 3.44
C LYS A 3 7.33 8.67 2.73
N VAL A 4 6.94 7.46 3.10
CA VAL A 4 5.93 6.64 2.44
C VAL A 4 4.74 6.41 3.36
N MET A 5 3.53 6.72 2.90
CA MET A 5 2.31 6.36 3.60
C MET A 5 1.61 5.19 2.90
N PHE A 6 1.34 4.12 3.64
CA PHE A 6 0.62 2.95 3.12
C PHE A 6 -0.87 3.08 3.39
N VAL A 7 -1.70 2.90 2.37
CA VAL A 7 -3.16 2.90 2.45
C VAL A 7 -3.70 1.65 1.77
N GLY A 8 -4.63 0.95 2.40
CA GLY A 8 -5.13 -0.32 1.90
C GLY A 8 -5.96 -1.01 2.98
N ARG A 9 -6.83 -1.95 2.58
CA ARG A 9 -7.72 -2.64 3.53
C ARG A 9 -6.96 -3.41 4.60
N THR A 10 -7.67 -3.86 5.62
CA THR A 10 -7.11 -4.79 6.61
C THR A 10 -6.63 -6.05 5.90
N TYR A 11 -5.48 -6.58 6.33
CA TYR A 11 -4.82 -7.75 5.72
C TYR A 11 -4.30 -7.58 4.29
N ALA A 12 -4.25 -6.34 3.76
CA ALA A 12 -3.69 -6.07 2.45
C ALA A 12 -2.15 -6.28 2.34
N GLY A 13 -1.45 -6.51 3.46
CA GLY A 13 0.00 -6.70 3.47
C GLY A 13 0.83 -5.44 3.72
N LYS A 14 0.21 -4.34 4.20
CA LYS A 14 0.89 -3.06 4.52
C LYS A 14 2.05 -3.24 5.51
N THR A 15 1.76 -3.78 6.69
CA THR A 15 2.77 -4.02 7.73
C THR A 15 3.88 -4.97 7.26
N THR A 16 3.55 -5.99 6.45
CA THR A 16 4.54 -6.90 5.86
C THR A 16 5.45 -6.18 4.86
N LEU A 17 4.91 -5.26 4.04
CA LEU A 17 5.73 -4.40 3.18
C LEU A 17 6.64 -3.50 4.01
N CYS A 18 6.14 -2.91 5.09
CA CYS A 18 6.96 -2.08 5.99
C CYS A 18 8.12 -2.88 6.58
N GLN A 19 7.85 -4.06 7.13
CA GLN A 19 8.89 -4.94 7.68
C GLN A 19 9.94 -5.30 6.62
N TYR A 20 9.52 -5.63 5.40
CA TYR A 20 10.43 -5.92 4.32
C TYR A 20 11.34 -4.72 3.99
N LEU A 21 10.74 -3.53 3.84
CA LEU A 21 11.48 -2.31 3.51
C LEU A 21 12.45 -1.87 4.61
N MET A 22 12.18 -2.23 5.87
CA MET A 22 13.08 -1.98 6.99
C MET A 22 14.16 -3.06 7.16
N GLY A 23 14.14 -4.13 6.36
CA GLY A 23 15.03 -5.29 6.55
C GLY A 23 14.73 -6.09 7.82
N GLU A 24 13.51 -5.98 8.37
CA GLU A 24 13.08 -6.70 9.55
C GLU A 24 12.60 -8.12 9.21
N SER A 25 12.67 -9.02 10.20
CA SER A 25 12.02 -10.33 10.08
C SER A 25 10.52 -10.17 9.90
N ILE A 26 9.94 -10.77 8.84
CA ILE A 26 8.50 -10.75 8.62
C ILE A 26 7.79 -11.49 9.75
N LYS A 27 6.98 -10.75 10.52
CA LYS A 27 6.16 -11.28 11.61
C LYS A 27 4.76 -10.72 11.51
N TYR A 28 3.76 -11.57 11.61
CA TYR A 28 2.38 -11.12 11.64
C TYR A 28 2.15 -10.18 12.84
N LYS A 29 1.79 -8.93 12.55
CA LYS A 29 1.42 -7.90 13.52
C LYS A 29 0.23 -7.14 12.96
N LYS A 30 -0.89 -7.09 13.69
CA LYS A 30 -2.04 -6.25 13.31
C LYS A 30 -1.80 -4.83 13.83
N THR A 31 -1.71 -3.86 12.92
CA THR A 31 -1.60 -2.43 13.25
C THR A 31 -2.95 -1.90 13.75
N GLN A 32 -2.96 -1.18 14.87
CA GLN A 32 -4.18 -0.67 15.54
C GLN A 32 -4.26 0.87 15.58
N ALA A 33 -3.13 1.54 15.41
CA ALA A 33 -3.01 2.99 15.30
C ALA A 33 -2.07 3.34 14.14
N ILE A 34 -2.06 4.60 13.68
CA ILE A 34 -1.06 5.04 12.70
C ILE A 34 0.31 4.95 13.37
N GLU A 35 1.21 4.17 12.78
CA GLU A 35 2.57 3.98 13.29
C GLU A 35 3.57 4.61 12.31
N ILE A 36 4.47 5.46 12.83
CA ILE A 36 5.66 5.87 12.09
C ILE A 36 6.75 4.83 12.40
N LEU A 37 7.08 4.01 11.41
CA LEU A 37 8.10 2.97 11.49
C LEU A 37 9.41 3.51 10.90
N GLY A 38 10.46 3.50 11.72
CA GLY A 38 11.70 4.21 11.41
C GLY A 38 11.49 5.73 11.32
N LYS A 39 12.04 6.37 10.28
CA LYS A 39 11.84 7.81 9.99
C LYS A 39 10.96 8.06 8.76
N GLU A 40 10.61 7.00 8.04
CA GLU A 40 10.22 7.09 6.64
C GLU A 40 8.90 6.39 6.34
N LEU A 41 8.44 5.42 7.15
CA LEU A 41 7.24 4.65 6.81
C LEU A 41 6.09 5.02 7.73
N ILE A 42 4.93 5.34 7.16
CA ILE A 42 3.68 5.61 7.87
C ILE A 42 2.74 4.42 7.58
N ASP A 43 2.64 3.50 8.52
CA ASP A 43 1.70 2.36 8.45
C ASP A 43 0.35 2.78 9.01
N THR A 44 -0.70 2.70 8.19
CA THR A 44 -2.07 3.05 8.61
C THR A 44 -2.89 1.81 8.90
N PRO A 45 -3.77 1.80 9.92
CA PRO A 45 -4.72 0.70 10.11
C PRO A 45 -5.67 0.59 8.92
N GLY A 46 -6.01 -0.63 8.52
CA GLY A 46 -6.87 -0.86 7.34
C GLY A 46 -8.27 -0.28 7.49
N GLU A 47 -8.73 -0.18 8.74
CA GLU A 47 -10.01 0.39 9.13
C GLU A 47 -10.18 1.85 8.66
N TYR A 48 -9.09 2.58 8.39
CA TYR A 48 -9.14 3.97 7.90
C TYR A 48 -9.60 4.06 6.44
N LEU A 49 -9.29 3.05 5.61
CA LEU A 49 -9.84 2.93 4.26
C LEU A 49 -11.26 2.34 4.28
N GLU A 50 -11.54 1.45 5.23
CA GLU A 50 -12.83 0.76 5.32
C GLU A 50 -13.96 1.67 5.85
N ARG A 51 -13.62 2.70 6.63
CA ARG A 51 -14.59 3.62 7.23
C ARG A 51 -14.45 5.03 6.65
N ARG A 52 -15.44 5.45 5.85
CA ARG A 52 -15.46 6.79 5.21
C ARG A 52 -15.27 7.95 6.20
N GLY A 53 -15.75 7.81 7.44
CA GLY A 53 -15.54 8.81 8.50
C GLY A 53 -14.08 9.06 8.86
N LEU A 54 -13.18 8.12 8.54
CA LEU A 54 -11.74 8.20 8.81
C LEU A 54 -10.92 8.70 7.61
N TYR A 55 -11.55 9.00 6.47
CA TYR A 55 -10.83 9.49 5.28
C TYR A 55 -10.12 10.82 5.53
N ARG A 56 -10.70 11.68 6.36
CA ARG A 56 -10.05 12.94 6.77
C ARG A 56 -8.74 12.68 7.51
N ALA A 57 -8.66 11.63 8.32
CA ALA A 57 -7.41 11.28 8.98
C ALA A 57 -6.35 10.85 7.95
N LEU A 58 -6.73 10.07 6.93
CA LEU A 58 -5.82 9.75 5.83
C LEU A 58 -5.32 11.00 5.10
N GLN A 59 -6.21 11.95 4.80
CA GLN A 59 -5.85 13.21 4.14
C GLN A 59 -4.87 14.04 4.99
N VAL A 60 -5.17 14.22 6.28
CA VAL A 60 -4.30 14.98 7.19
C VAL A 60 -2.94 14.30 7.33
N THR A 61 -2.90 12.99 7.56
CA THR A 61 -1.65 12.22 7.68
C THR A 61 -0.84 12.27 6.39
N SER A 62 -1.47 12.31 5.22
CA SER A 62 -0.76 12.37 3.93
C SER A 62 0.11 13.61 3.76
N ALA A 63 -0.12 14.69 4.53
CA ALA A 63 0.71 15.88 4.50
C ALA A 63 2.19 15.59 4.87
N GLU A 64 2.41 14.59 5.74
CA GLU A 64 3.73 14.17 6.21
C GLU A 64 4.46 13.21 5.26
N ALA A 65 3.77 12.70 4.24
CA ALA A 65 4.32 11.77 3.26
C ALA A 65 4.84 12.49 2.01
N ASP A 66 5.88 11.94 1.40
CA ASP A 66 6.36 12.32 0.07
C ASP A 66 5.64 11.52 -1.02
N VAL A 67 5.27 10.27 -0.72
CA VAL A 67 4.52 9.38 -1.62
C VAL A 67 3.51 8.55 -0.85
N ILE A 68 2.38 8.27 -1.48
CA ILE A 68 1.35 7.37 -0.94
C ILE A 68 1.36 6.08 -1.76
N ILE A 69 1.27 4.95 -1.07
CA ILE A 69 1.17 3.63 -1.69
C ILE A 69 -0.21 3.06 -1.40
N PHE A 70 -0.99 2.87 -2.46
CA PHE A 70 -2.21 2.07 -2.40
C PHE A 70 -1.84 0.59 -2.47
N VAL A 71 -2.21 -0.16 -1.42
CA VAL A 71 -1.89 -1.56 -1.26
C VAL A 71 -3.15 -2.38 -1.49
N GLN A 72 -3.14 -3.18 -2.56
CA GLN A 72 -4.21 -4.11 -2.92
C GLN A 72 -3.70 -5.54 -2.79
N ASP A 73 -4.48 -6.38 -2.10
CA ASP A 73 -4.20 -7.81 -2.01
C ASP A 73 -4.68 -8.52 -3.27
N ALA A 74 -3.79 -9.27 -3.92
CA ALA A 74 -4.11 -10.01 -5.14
C ALA A 74 -5.16 -11.09 -4.91
N THR A 75 -5.22 -11.70 -3.72
CA THR A 75 -6.16 -12.79 -3.41
C THR A 75 -7.51 -12.27 -2.89
N ALA A 76 -7.73 -10.96 -2.92
CA ALA A 76 -8.93 -10.33 -2.41
C ALA A 76 -10.12 -10.49 -3.37
N ASP A 77 -11.28 -10.86 -2.83
CA ASP A 77 -12.57 -10.75 -3.53
C ASP A 77 -13.07 -9.30 -3.54
N GLY A 78 -12.32 -8.42 -4.21
CA GLY A 78 -12.69 -7.02 -4.42
C GLY A 78 -11.69 -6.00 -3.87
N SER A 79 -12.10 -4.74 -3.93
CA SER A 79 -11.33 -3.58 -3.47
C SER A 79 -12.18 -2.63 -2.65
N MET A 80 -11.55 -2.01 -1.66
CA MET A 80 -12.15 -0.94 -0.84
C MET A 80 -11.89 0.45 -1.43
N PHE A 81 -11.07 0.56 -2.48
CA PHE A 81 -10.81 1.83 -3.14
C PHE A 81 -12.00 2.23 -4.02
N ALA A 82 -12.52 3.43 -3.77
CA ALA A 82 -13.48 4.04 -4.68
C ALA A 82 -12.79 4.44 -6.01
N PRO A 83 -13.55 4.60 -7.10
CA PRO A 83 -13.01 5.19 -8.32
C PRO A 83 -12.36 6.55 -8.05
N MET A 84 -11.20 6.81 -8.66
CA MET A 84 -10.41 8.04 -8.50
C MET A 84 -10.11 8.41 -7.03
N PHE A 85 -9.94 7.40 -6.16
CA PHE A 85 -9.57 7.62 -4.76
C PHE A 85 -8.31 8.47 -4.58
N THR A 86 -7.37 8.44 -5.54
CA THR A 86 -6.19 9.31 -5.53
C THR A 86 -6.52 10.81 -5.46
N SER A 87 -7.70 11.24 -5.95
CA SER A 87 -8.12 12.64 -5.95
C SER A 87 -8.26 13.26 -4.55
N MET A 88 -8.36 12.44 -3.50
CA MET A 88 -8.40 12.94 -2.12
C MET A 88 -7.03 13.39 -1.59
N PHE A 89 -5.95 13.06 -2.30
CA PHE A 89 -4.57 13.33 -1.90
C PHE A 89 -3.91 14.31 -2.88
N THR A 90 -3.02 15.14 -2.35
CA THR A 90 -2.19 16.07 -3.15
C THR A 90 -0.79 15.52 -3.44
N LYS A 91 -0.45 14.38 -2.83
CA LYS A 91 0.84 13.70 -3.00
C LYS A 91 0.79 12.70 -4.15
N PRO A 92 1.93 12.40 -4.80
CA PRO A 92 2.02 11.31 -5.76
C PRO A 92 1.53 9.99 -5.15
N VAL A 93 0.73 9.24 -5.92
CA VAL A 93 0.22 7.93 -5.51
C VAL A 93 0.69 6.85 -6.49
N ILE A 94 1.26 5.78 -5.94
CA ILE A 94 1.53 4.54 -6.66
C ILE A 94 0.69 3.40 -6.10
N GLY A 95 0.59 2.33 -6.86
CA GLY A 95 -0.07 1.09 -6.46
C GLY A 95 0.93 -0.04 -6.21
N ILE A 96 0.64 -0.89 -5.23
CA ILE A 96 1.29 -2.19 -5.04
C ILE A 96 0.22 -3.26 -4.92
N VAL A 97 0.29 -4.26 -5.79
CA VAL A 97 -0.46 -5.50 -5.68
C VAL A 97 0.39 -6.51 -4.90
N THR A 98 -0.07 -6.92 -3.72
CA THR A 98 0.65 -7.84 -2.83
C THR A 98 0.18 -9.28 -2.99
N LYS A 99 0.94 -10.22 -2.41
CA LYS A 99 0.61 -11.67 -2.37
C LYS A 99 0.46 -12.29 -3.76
N CYS A 100 1.18 -11.78 -4.76
CA CYS A 100 1.13 -12.30 -6.13
C CYS A 100 1.65 -13.74 -6.24
N ASP A 101 2.40 -14.23 -5.24
CA ASP A 101 2.82 -15.64 -5.15
C ASP A 101 1.67 -16.61 -4.85
N ALA A 102 0.58 -16.11 -4.26
CA ALA A 102 -0.58 -16.90 -3.83
C ALA A 102 -1.83 -16.66 -4.69
N ALA A 103 -1.75 -15.80 -5.71
CA ALA A 103 -2.87 -15.43 -6.56
C ALA A 103 -2.77 -16.02 -7.97
N SER A 104 -3.90 -16.28 -8.60
CA SER A 104 -3.96 -16.60 -10.02
C SER A 104 -3.64 -15.37 -10.88
N ARG A 105 -3.33 -15.58 -12.16
CA ARG A 105 -3.07 -14.49 -13.12
C ARG A 105 -4.28 -13.57 -13.25
N GLU A 106 -5.48 -14.13 -13.24
CA GLU A 106 -6.75 -13.40 -13.34
C GLU A 106 -7.00 -12.55 -12.10
N GLN A 107 -6.71 -13.11 -10.92
CA GLN A 107 -6.79 -12.39 -9.63
C GLN A 107 -5.81 -11.21 -9.59
N THR A 108 -4.55 -11.43 -9.96
CA THR A 108 -3.55 -10.35 -10.06
C THR A 108 -3.97 -9.27 -11.06
N ALA A 109 -4.46 -9.66 -12.25
CA ALA A 109 -4.92 -8.70 -13.25
C ALA A 109 -6.13 -7.88 -12.76
N LEU A 110 -7.05 -8.50 -12.01
CA LEU A 110 -8.19 -7.81 -11.42
C LEU A 110 -7.74 -6.82 -10.33
N ALA A 111 -6.77 -7.21 -9.48
CA ALA A 111 -6.19 -6.33 -8.47
C ALA A 111 -5.50 -5.11 -9.08
N VAL A 112 -4.79 -5.26 -10.21
CA VAL A 112 -4.23 -4.15 -10.98
C VAL A 112 -5.34 -3.20 -11.42
N LYS A 113 -6.42 -3.72 -12.03
CA LYS A 113 -7.56 -2.90 -12.48
C LYS A 113 -8.20 -2.11 -11.33
N TYR A 114 -8.26 -2.67 -10.12
CA TYR A 114 -8.75 -1.93 -8.97
C TYR A 114 -7.89 -0.72 -8.62
N LEU A 115 -6.56 -0.85 -8.68
CA LEU A 115 -5.63 0.26 -8.43
C LEU A 115 -5.66 1.29 -9.56
N GLU A 116 -5.75 0.87 -10.82
CA GLU A 116 -5.92 1.75 -11.97
C GLU A 116 -7.22 2.57 -11.86
N ASN A 117 -8.33 1.91 -11.53
CA ASN A 117 -9.62 2.56 -11.30
C ASN A 117 -9.59 3.52 -10.11
N ALA A 118 -8.80 3.21 -9.08
CA ALA A 118 -8.56 4.12 -7.96
C ALA A 118 -7.73 5.34 -8.35
N GLY A 119 -7.12 5.35 -9.55
CA GLY A 119 -6.35 6.45 -10.11
C GLY A 119 -4.84 6.32 -9.92
N ALA A 120 -4.32 5.16 -9.49
CA ALA A 120 -2.89 4.90 -9.41
C ALA A 120 -2.32 4.64 -10.81
N LYS A 121 -1.28 5.37 -11.20
CA LYS A 121 -0.69 5.28 -12.56
C LYS A 121 0.48 4.31 -12.69
N LYS A 122 1.28 4.18 -11.62
CA LYS A 122 2.40 3.24 -11.56
C LYS A 122 2.06 2.17 -10.55
N ILE A 123 2.11 0.91 -10.97
CA ILE A 123 1.71 -0.24 -10.17
C ILE A 123 2.82 -1.28 -10.18
N PHE A 124 3.19 -1.78 -9.00
CA PHE A 124 4.13 -2.87 -8.84
C PHE A 124 3.40 -4.15 -8.44
N LEU A 125 3.86 -5.29 -8.95
CA LEU A 125 3.38 -6.61 -8.56
C LEU A 125 4.41 -7.23 -7.62
N THR A 126 4.00 -7.54 -6.40
CA THR A 126 4.95 -7.96 -5.37
C THR A 126 4.50 -9.17 -4.57
N SER A 127 5.49 -9.82 -3.99
CA SER A 127 5.34 -10.70 -2.84
C SER A 127 6.50 -10.42 -1.89
N ALA A 128 6.21 -9.73 -0.78
CA ALA A 128 7.20 -9.49 0.26
C ALA A 128 7.69 -10.79 0.91
N VAL A 129 6.83 -11.80 1.03
CA VAL A 129 7.21 -13.12 1.59
C VAL A 129 8.17 -13.86 0.65
N ALA A 130 7.93 -13.81 -0.67
CA ALA A 130 8.81 -14.42 -1.67
C ALA A 130 9.95 -13.50 -2.15
N GLY A 131 10.03 -12.26 -1.66
CA GLY A 131 10.98 -11.23 -2.12
C GLY A 131 10.79 -10.75 -3.57
N LYS A 132 9.70 -11.12 -4.24
CA LYS A 132 9.50 -10.83 -5.67
C LYS A 132 8.98 -9.41 -5.89
N GLY A 133 9.57 -8.71 -6.87
CA GLY A 133 9.17 -7.36 -7.28
C GLY A 133 9.50 -6.26 -6.26
N MET A 134 10.17 -6.59 -5.16
CA MET A 134 10.51 -5.64 -4.11
C MET A 134 11.69 -4.74 -4.48
N GLU A 135 12.63 -5.23 -5.29
CA GLU A 135 13.77 -4.45 -5.77
C GLU A 135 13.31 -3.22 -6.58
N ASP A 136 12.37 -3.40 -7.52
CA ASP A 136 11.78 -2.30 -8.30
C ASP A 136 11.08 -1.26 -7.41
N VAL A 137 10.47 -1.70 -6.31
CA VAL A 137 9.82 -0.81 -5.33
C VAL A 137 10.89 -0.02 -4.58
N ILE A 138 11.96 -0.66 -4.10
CA ILE A 138 13.05 0.00 -3.38
C ILE A 138 13.71 1.05 -4.28
N GLN A 139 14.10 0.66 -5.51
CA GLN A 139 14.70 1.55 -6.48
C GLN A 139 13.82 2.80 -6.74
N TYR A 140 12.50 2.61 -6.88
CA TYR A 140 11.58 3.73 -7.05
C TYR A 140 11.51 4.67 -5.84
N LEU A 141 11.64 4.15 -4.63
CA LEU A 141 11.60 4.92 -3.38
C LEU A 141 12.93 5.63 -3.07
N GLU A 142 14.02 5.23 -3.73
CA GLU A 142 15.36 5.83 -3.61
C GLU A 142 15.63 6.88 -4.70
N ASP A 143 15.22 6.64 -5.94
CA ASP A 143 15.63 7.45 -7.12
C ASP A 143 14.90 8.79 -7.30
N HIS A 144 13.83 9.07 -6.54
CA HIS A 144 12.91 10.17 -6.81
C HIS A 144 12.51 10.93 -5.55
#